data_AF-A0A0F2NWM4-F1
#
_entry.id   AF-A0A0F2NWM4-F1
#
_cell.length_a   1.000
_cell.length_b   1.000
_cell.length_c   1.000
_cell.angle_alpha   90.00
_cell.angle_beta   90.00
_cell.angle_gamma   90.00
#
_symmetry.space_group_name_H-M   'P 1'
#
loop_
_entity.id
_entity.type
_entity.pdbx_description
1 polymer ?
#
loop_
_entity_poly.entity_id
_entity_poly.type
_entity_poly.pdbx_seq_one_letter_code
_entity_poly.pdbx_strand_id
1 'polypeptide(L)'
;MSNNKTVFYVIGAVAGLVIIWLVLDRMEKNLKITELDKKNKEKDDINKKLQETIEESTEIPLEVKKQLEKLIQQYQNVDNDVTQELMSASSLIEIKEFSKAIGVLTKIIENLLKEKYSSDTVLINKAKKKGRKAPALVDFIEHARDEKFITPEEFHFANGLRELRNGDAHILNPKKTKMLTSSAFLSAVDLILKISAKVLGLRKTAPTY
;
A
#
# COMPACT_ATOMS: atom_id res chain seq x y z
N MET A 1 46.92 28.83 61.07
CA MET A 1 45.47 29.16 61.10
C MET A 1 44.96 29.61 59.70
N SER A 2 45.37 28.94 58.61
CA SER A 2 44.93 29.25 57.23
C SER A 2 44.28 28.06 56.48
N ASN A 3 44.26 26.84 57.03
CA ASN A 3 43.77 25.65 56.32
C ASN A 3 42.24 25.54 56.20
N ASN A 4 41.48 26.09 57.15
CA ASN A 4 40.02 25.90 57.15
C ASN A 4 39.33 26.66 56.01
N LYS A 5 39.79 27.88 55.69
CA LYS A 5 39.19 28.68 54.61
C LYS A 5 39.37 28.01 53.25
N THR A 6 40.55 27.46 52.97
CA THR A 6 40.85 26.73 51.73
C THR A 6 39.98 25.48 51.58
N VAL A 7 39.75 24.73 52.67
CA VAL A 7 38.86 23.56 52.67
C VAL A 7 37.40 23.95 52.37
N PHE A 8 36.90 25.06 52.94
CA PHE A 8 35.56 25.55 52.64
C PHE A 8 35.40 26.02 51.18
N TYR A 9 36.41 26.68 50.59
CA TYR A 9 36.37 27.07 49.18
C TYR A 9 36.39 25.86 48.24
N VAL A 10 37.16 24.82 48.55
CA VAL A 10 37.21 23.59 47.75
C VAL A 10 35.87 22.84 47.83
N ILE A 11 35.29 22.70 49.01
CA ILE A 11 33.96 22.07 49.18
C ILE A 11 32.87 22.86 48.44
N GLY A 12 32.90 24.19 48.53
CA GLY A 12 31.97 25.06 47.80
C GLY A 12 32.10 24.93 46.28
N ALA A 13 33.32 24.85 45.76
CA ALA A 13 33.57 24.66 44.34
C ALA A 13 33.09 23.30 43.83
N VAL A 14 33.34 22.22 44.59
CA VAL A 14 32.86 20.87 44.26
C VAL A 14 31.33 20.80 44.30
N ALA A 15 30.69 21.39 45.31
CA ALA A 15 29.24 21.46 45.39
C ALA A 15 28.64 22.25 44.20
N GLY A 16 29.26 23.37 43.81
CA GLY A 16 28.86 24.13 42.64
C GLY A 16 28.95 23.33 41.33
N LEU A 17 30.03 22.58 41.13
CA LEU A 17 30.21 21.72 39.95
C LEU A 17 29.17 20.59 39.88
N VAL A 18 28.84 19.97 41.02
CA VAL A 18 27.80 18.93 41.09
C VAL A 18 26.42 19.50 40.75
N ILE A 19 26.09 20.70 41.22
CA ILE A 19 24.82 21.38 40.91
C ILE A 19 24.74 21.69 39.41
N ILE A 20 25.82 22.20 38.81
CA ILE A 20 25.86 22.51 37.36
C ILE A 20 25.70 21.21 36.54
N TRP A 21 26.39 20.14 36.91
CA TRP A 21 26.29 18.86 36.22
C TRP A 21 24.88 18.27 36.28
N LEU A 22 24.21 18.33 37.44
CA LEU A 22 22.83 17.88 37.61
C LEU A 22 21.83 18.69 36.77
N VAL A 23 22.05 20.00 36.62
CA VAL A 23 21.20 20.85 35.76
C VAL A 23 21.38 20.49 34.28
N LEU A 24 22.63 20.27 33.83
CA LEU A 24 22.92 19.87 32.45
C LEU A 24 22.35 18.49 32.11
N ASP A 25 22.53 17.50 32.98
CA ASP A 25 21.97 16.14 32.81
C ASP A 25 20.43 16.16 32.77
N ARG A 26 19.80 17.02 33.59
CA ARG A 26 18.34 17.21 33.58
C ARG A 26 17.84 17.86 32.28
N MET A 27 18.59 18.82 31.72
CA MET A 27 18.24 19.45 30.44
C MET A 27 18.31 18.44 29.28
N GLU A 28 19.35 17.61 29.23
CA GLU A 28 19.50 16.61 28.17
C GLU A 28 18.40 15.54 28.22
N LYS A 29 18.04 15.09 29.43
CA LYS A 29 16.93 14.13 29.63
C LYS A 29 15.58 14.71 29.24
N ASN A 30 15.32 15.98 29.58
CA ASN A 30 14.07 16.65 29.21
C ASN A 30 13.92 16.84 27.69
N LEU A 31 15.01 17.09 26.97
CA LEU A 31 15.00 17.18 25.50
C LEU A 31 14.66 15.83 24.86
N LYS A 32 15.28 14.74 25.31
CA LYS A 32 14.99 13.38 24.82
C LYS A 32 13.56 12.95 25.13
N ILE A 33 13.04 13.27 26.31
CA ILE A 33 11.65 13.01 26.68
C ILE A 33 10.70 13.81 25.79
N THR A 34 10.99 15.09 25.53
CA THR A 34 10.16 15.94 24.66
C THR A 34 10.14 15.44 23.21
N GLU A 35 11.26 14.93 22.69
CA GLU A 35 11.31 14.32 21.35
C GLU A 35 10.57 12.97 21.27
N LEU A 36 10.68 12.14 22.31
CA LEU A 36 9.94 10.88 22.40
C LEU A 36 8.44 11.13 22.55
N ASP A 37 8.03 12.11 23.34
CA ASP A 37 6.65 12.53 23.50
C ASP A 37 6.09 13.14 22.21
N LYS A 38 6.89 13.92 21.46
CA LYS A 38 6.51 14.40 20.12
C LYS A 38 6.32 13.24 19.14
N LYS A 39 7.25 12.27 19.10
CA LYS A 39 7.14 11.09 18.22
C LYS A 39 5.97 10.18 18.60
N ASN A 40 5.70 10.01 19.89
CA ASN A 40 4.56 9.23 20.36
C ASN A 40 3.25 9.96 20.07
N LYS A 41 3.19 11.28 20.27
CA LYS A 41 2.03 12.10 19.92
C LYS A 41 1.77 12.15 18.42
N GLU A 42 2.82 12.18 17.60
CA GLU A 42 2.70 12.08 16.14
C GLU A 42 2.20 10.69 15.71
N LYS A 43 2.69 9.61 16.34
CA LYS A 43 2.16 8.25 16.12
C LYS A 43 0.71 8.11 16.58
N ASP A 44 0.35 8.71 17.70
CA ASP A 44 -1.00 8.68 18.25
C ASP A 44 -1.96 9.52 17.39
N ASP A 45 -1.52 10.67 16.87
CA ASP A 45 -2.27 11.48 15.91
C ASP A 45 -2.43 10.78 14.56
N ILE A 46 -1.41 10.03 14.10
CA ILE A 46 -1.49 9.20 12.89
C ILE A 46 -2.46 8.04 13.12
N ASN A 47 -2.34 7.32 14.24
CA ASN A 47 -3.22 6.21 14.59
C ASN A 47 -4.66 6.66 14.81
N LYS A 48 -4.86 7.84 15.41
CA LYS A 48 -6.16 8.48 15.59
C LYS A 48 -6.74 8.95 14.26
N LYS A 49 -5.96 9.57 13.38
CA LYS A 49 -6.41 9.89 12.01
C LYS A 49 -6.72 8.63 11.21
N LEU A 50 -5.97 7.55 11.40
CA LEU A 50 -6.26 6.24 10.81
C LEU A 50 -7.55 5.67 11.37
N GLN A 51 -7.77 5.71 12.69
CA GLN A 51 -9.02 5.29 13.33
C GLN A 51 -10.20 6.15 12.89
N GLU A 52 -10.07 7.47 12.86
CA GLU A 52 -11.09 8.42 12.36
C GLU A 52 -11.36 8.17 10.87
N THR A 53 -10.34 7.93 10.05
CA THR A 53 -10.52 7.54 8.63
C THR A 53 -11.23 6.19 8.50
N ILE A 54 -10.95 5.23 9.40
CA ILE A 54 -11.58 3.91 9.44
C ILE A 54 -13.03 3.98 9.97
N GLU A 55 -13.31 4.88 10.92
CA GLU A 55 -14.60 5.05 11.59
C GLU A 55 -15.56 5.97 10.82
N GLU A 56 -15.06 7.01 10.16
CA GLU A 56 -15.83 7.89 9.26
C GLU A 56 -16.08 7.25 7.88
N SER A 57 -15.27 6.26 7.48
CA SER A 57 -15.45 5.53 6.22
C SER A 57 -16.57 4.47 6.33
N THR A 58 -17.80 4.94 6.23
CA THR A 58 -18.93 4.10 5.85
C THR A 58 -18.79 3.53 4.43
N GLU A 59 -17.86 4.06 3.63
CA GLU A 59 -17.64 3.77 2.21
C GLU A 59 -16.12 3.77 1.93
N ILE A 60 -15.68 2.98 0.95
CA ILE A 60 -14.27 2.77 0.53
C ILE A 60 -13.33 3.95 0.87
N PRO A 61 -12.14 3.70 1.46
CA PRO A 61 -11.22 4.74 1.88
C PRO A 61 -10.99 5.77 0.77
N LEU A 62 -11.07 7.07 1.10
CA LEU A 62 -10.82 8.18 0.17
C LEU A 62 -9.52 8.00 -0.63
N GLU A 63 -8.53 7.36 -0.01
CA GLU A 63 -7.25 6.99 -0.62
C GLU A 63 -7.41 6.09 -1.86
N VAL A 64 -8.31 5.10 -1.83
CA VAL A 64 -8.58 4.22 -2.99
C VAL A 64 -9.14 5.02 -4.15
N LYS A 65 -10.09 5.94 -3.89
CA LYS A 65 -10.67 6.81 -4.93
C LYS A 65 -9.59 7.69 -5.55
N LYS A 66 -8.75 8.32 -4.73
CA LYS A 66 -7.61 9.14 -5.21
C LYS A 66 -6.62 8.34 -6.06
N GLN A 67 -6.27 7.13 -5.64
CA GLN A 67 -5.35 6.29 -6.41
C GLN A 67 -5.97 5.83 -7.74
N LEU A 68 -7.28 5.55 -7.75
CA LEU A 68 -8.00 5.20 -8.97
C LEU A 68 -8.11 6.38 -9.94
N GLU A 69 -8.41 7.59 -9.45
CA GLU A 69 -8.41 8.82 -10.25
C GLU A 69 -7.03 9.09 -10.86
N LYS A 70 -5.96 8.94 -10.06
CA LYS A 70 -4.59 9.08 -10.55
C LYS A 70 -4.28 8.06 -11.64
N LEU A 71 -4.75 6.82 -11.47
CA LEU A 71 -4.57 5.76 -12.46
C LEU A 71 -5.30 6.09 -13.77
N ILE A 72 -6.54 6.57 -13.69
CA ILE A 72 -7.32 7.03 -14.86
C ILE A 72 -6.56 8.12 -15.61
N GLN A 73 -6.06 9.14 -14.91
CA GLN A 73 -5.30 10.23 -15.53
C GLN A 73 -4.01 9.75 -16.21
N GLN A 74 -3.30 8.79 -15.60
CA GLN A 74 -2.09 8.23 -16.19
C GLN A 74 -2.36 7.44 -17.47
N TYR A 75 -3.53 6.81 -17.57
CA TYR A 75 -3.90 5.96 -18.71
C TYR A 75 -4.65 6.69 -19.83
N GLN A 76 -5.23 7.86 -19.54
CA GLN A 76 -6.09 8.61 -20.45
C GLN A 76 -5.46 8.86 -21.84
N ASN A 77 -4.13 8.93 -21.92
CA ASN A 77 -3.39 9.13 -23.17
C ASN A 77 -2.51 7.94 -23.57
N VAL A 78 -2.65 6.79 -22.89
CA VAL A 78 -1.83 5.59 -23.10
C VAL A 78 -2.68 4.47 -23.69
N ASP A 79 -3.78 4.14 -23.02
CA ASP A 79 -4.69 3.08 -23.43
C ASP A 79 -6.12 3.48 -23.04
N ASN A 80 -6.91 3.77 -24.07
CA ASN A 80 -8.30 4.19 -23.90
C ASN A 80 -9.16 3.05 -23.34
N ASP A 81 -8.90 1.80 -23.70
CA ASP A 81 -9.69 0.66 -23.24
C ASP A 81 -9.47 0.43 -21.74
N VAL A 82 -8.21 0.47 -21.28
CA VAL A 82 -7.90 0.41 -19.84
C VAL A 82 -8.49 1.62 -19.10
N THR A 83 -8.43 2.81 -19.69
CA THR A 83 -9.05 4.01 -19.09
C THR A 83 -10.55 3.83 -18.90
N GLN A 84 -11.28 3.33 -19.90
CA GLN A 84 -12.71 3.07 -19.79
C GLN A 84 -13.03 2.01 -18.72
N GLU A 85 -12.24 0.95 -18.63
CA GLU A 85 -12.41 -0.06 -17.57
C GLU A 85 -12.16 0.53 -16.18
N LEU A 86 -11.16 1.40 -16.01
CA LEU A 86 -10.91 2.11 -14.75
C LEU A 86 -12.04 3.07 -14.36
N MET A 87 -12.58 3.83 -15.32
CA MET A 87 -13.75 4.68 -15.09
C MET A 87 -14.96 3.85 -14.69
N SER A 88 -15.18 2.71 -15.35
CA SER A 88 -16.26 1.76 -15.00
C SER A 88 -16.10 1.24 -13.57
N ALA A 89 -14.89 0.86 -13.16
CA ALA A 89 -14.61 0.45 -11.78
C ALA A 89 -14.92 1.59 -10.78
N SER A 90 -14.60 2.84 -11.13
CA SER A 90 -14.92 4.02 -10.29
C SER A 90 -16.43 4.20 -10.12
N SER A 91 -17.20 4.15 -11.20
CA SER A 91 -18.66 4.27 -11.12
C SER A 91 -19.29 3.13 -10.31
N LEU A 92 -18.78 1.91 -10.44
CA LEU A 92 -19.24 0.76 -9.63
C LEU A 92 -18.94 0.95 -8.14
N ILE A 93 -17.81 1.55 -7.79
CA ILE A 93 -17.48 1.94 -6.42
C ILE A 93 -18.48 2.97 -5.88
N GLU A 94 -18.81 3.99 -6.67
CA GLU A 94 -19.76 5.05 -6.28
C GLU A 94 -21.15 4.51 -5.97
N ILE A 95 -21.64 3.56 -6.78
CA ILE A 95 -22.94 2.91 -6.55
C ILE A 95 -22.87 1.71 -5.60
N LYS A 96 -21.73 1.52 -4.91
CA LYS A 96 -21.50 0.45 -3.90
C LYS A 96 -21.54 -0.98 -4.44
N GLU A 97 -21.34 -1.15 -5.73
CA GLU A 97 -21.24 -2.44 -6.43
C GLU A 97 -19.79 -2.99 -6.36
N PHE A 98 -19.27 -3.13 -5.14
CA PHE A 98 -17.85 -3.39 -4.89
C PHE A 98 -17.34 -4.71 -5.50
N SER A 99 -18.17 -5.74 -5.49
CA SER A 99 -17.85 -7.03 -6.12
C SER A 99 -17.59 -6.88 -7.62
N LYS A 100 -18.50 -6.17 -8.31
CA LYS A 100 -18.36 -5.88 -9.74
C LYS A 100 -17.13 -5.02 -10.01
N ALA A 101 -16.87 -4.02 -9.18
CA ALA A 101 -15.68 -3.18 -9.30
C ALA A 101 -14.37 -3.99 -9.15
N ILE A 102 -14.27 -4.87 -8.16
CA ILE A 102 -13.13 -5.80 -8.01
C ILE A 102 -13.01 -6.70 -9.23
N GLY A 103 -14.13 -7.18 -9.78
CA GLY A 103 -14.15 -7.96 -11.01
C GLY A 103 -13.55 -7.21 -12.21
N VAL A 104 -13.91 -5.94 -12.39
CA VAL A 104 -13.35 -5.07 -13.44
C VAL A 104 -11.85 -4.85 -13.22
N LEU A 105 -11.41 -4.48 -12.02
CA LEU A 105 -9.98 -4.29 -11.74
C LEU A 105 -9.15 -5.56 -11.95
N THR A 106 -9.70 -6.71 -11.57
CA THR A 106 -9.06 -8.02 -11.80
C THR A 106 -8.96 -8.34 -13.29
N LYS A 107 -9.95 -7.93 -14.09
CA LYS A 107 -9.93 -8.08 -15.55
C LYS A 107 -8.84 -7.21 -16.19
N ILE A 108 -8.64 -5.98 -15.72
CA ILE A 108 -7.54 -5.12 -16.17
C ILE A 108 -6.19 -5.80 -15.94
N ILE A 109 -5.96 -6.36 -14.74
CA ILE A 109 -4.75 -7.12 -14.42
C ILE A 109 -4.58 -8.30 -15.38
N GLU A 110 -5.66 -9.05 -15.66
CA GLU A 110 -5.64 -10.16 -16.60
C GLU A 110 -5.25 -9.71 -18.02
N ASN A 111 -5.80 -8.59 -18.50
CA ASN A 111 -5.53 -8.05 -19.82
C ASN A 111 -4.07 -7.57 -19.94
N LEU A 112 -3.54 -6.87 -18.93
CA LEU A 112 -2.14 -6.44 -18.92
C LEU A 112 -1.16 -7.63 -18.93
N LEU A 113 -1.47 -8.70 -18.17
CA LEU A 113 -0.65 -9.91 -18.20
C LEU A 113 -0.79 -10.65 -19.55
N LYS A 114 -1.98 -10.67 -20.15
CA LYS A 114 -2.17 -11.21 -21.50
C LYS A 114 -1.36 -10.45 -22.53
N GLU A 115 -1.30 -9.13 -22.45
CA GLU A 115 -0.49 -8.31 -23.34
C GLU A 115 0.99 -8.69 -23.21
N LYS A 116 1.49 -8.74 -21.96
CA LYS A 116 2.87 -9.13 -21.63
C LYS A 116 3.26 -10.51 -22.19
N TYR A 117 2.37 -11.49 -22.07
CA TYR A 117 2.64 -12.90 -22.39
C TYR A 117 1.89 -13.39 -23.63
N SER A 118 1.40 -12.50 -24.48
CA SER A 118 0.55 -12.80 -25.64
C SER A 118 1.20 -13.80 -26.60
N SER A 119 2.53 -13.74 -26.72
CA SER A 119 3.33 -14.59 -27.59
C SER A 119 4.06 -15.73 -26.85
N ASP A 120 3.77 -15.93 -25.56
CA ASP A 120 4.46 -16.91 -24.74
C ASP A 120 3.96 -18.35 -25.03
N THR A 121 4.82 -19.12 -25.71
CA THR A 121 4.50 -20.50 -26.09
C THR A 121 4.46 -21.45 -24.91
N VAL A 122 5.17 -21.17 -23.81
CA VAL A 122 5.16 -21.99 -22.59
C VAL A 122 3.78 -21.92 -21.93
N LEU A 123 3.22 -20.72 -21.82
CA LEU A 123 1.88 -20.50 -21.28
C LEU A 123 0.79 -21.16 -22.15
N ILE A 124 0.86 -20.98 -23.47
CA ILE A 124 -0.08 -21.58 -24.42
C ILE A 124 -0.05 -23.11 -24.30
N ASN A 125 1.15 -23.70 -24.23
CA ASN A 125 1.32 -25.14 -24.09
C ASN A 125 0.83 -25.65 -22.73
N LYS A 126 1.05 -24.91 -21.64
CA LYS A 126 0.55 -25.23 -20.29
C LYS A 126 -0.98 -25.26 -20.27
N ALA A 127 -1.63 -24.33 -20.96
CA ALA A 127 -3.09 -24.31 -21.09
C ALA A 127 -3.61 -25.52 -21.89
N LYS A 128 -2.99 -25.83 -23.03
CA LYS A 128 -3.34 -26.99 -23.86
C LYS A 128 -3.20 -28.32 -23.12
N LYS A 129 -2.12 -28.48 -22.33
CA LYS A 129 -1.92 -29.68 -21.47
C LYS A 129 -3.03 -29.85 -20.44
N LYS A 130 -3.63 -28.76 -19.97
CA LYS A 130 -4.79 -28.76 -19.05
C LYS A 130 -6.13 -28.85 -19.81
N GLY A 131 -6.14 -29.14 -21.10
CA GLY A 131 -7.35 -29.27 -21.93
C GLY A 131 -8.03 -27.95 -22.29
N ARG A 132 -7.37 -26.81 -22.12
CA ARG A 132 -7.94 -25.48 -22.39
C ARG A 132 -7.41 -24.86 -23.68
N LYS A 133 -8.28 -24.11 -24.37
CA LYS A 133 -7.93 -23.38 -25.61
C LYS A 133 -7.01 -22.19 -25.36
N ALA A 134 -7.10 -21.56 -24.18
CA ALA A 134 -6.31 -20.40 -23.80
C ALA A 134 -5.89 -20.46 -22.32
N PRO A 135 -4.78 -19.80 -21.94
CA PRO A 135 -4.40 -19.64 -20.54
C PRO A 135 -5.46 -18.85 -19.77
N ALA A 136 -5.65 -19.22 -18.51
CA ALA A 136 -6.56 -18.55 -17.58
C ALA A 136 -5.75 -17.59 -16.71
N LEU A 137 -6.43 -16.67 -16.02
CA LEU A 137 -5.78 -15.72 -15.10
C LEU A 137 -4.79 -16.41 -14.13
N VAL A 138 -5.13 -17.57 -13.58
CA VAL A 138 -4.23 -18.32 -12.68
C VAL A 138 -2.92 -18.72 -13.37
N ASP A 139 -2.95 -19.10 -14.65
CA ASP A 139 -1.71 -19.48 -15.35
C ASP A 139 -0.82 -18.25 -15.56
N PHE A 140 -1.41 -17.10 -15.90
CA PHE A 140 -0.68 -15.84 -16.04
C PHE A 140 -0.06 -15.37 -14.72
N ILE A 141 -0.80 -15.46 -13.61
CA ILE A 141 -0.30 -15.09 -12.27
C ILE A 141 0.84 -16.01 -11.84
N GLU A 142 0.69 -17.33 -12.00
CA GLU A 142 1.74 -18.31 -11.70
C GLU A 142 3.01 -18.04 -12.51
N HIS A 143 2.84 -17.84 -13.82
CA HIS A 143 3.98 -17.60 -14.70
C HIS A 143 4.69 -16.28 -14.41
N ALA A 144 3.94 -15.20 -14.13
CA ALA A 144 4.51 -13.93 -13.73
C ALA A 144 5.34 -14.03 -12.44
N ARG A 145 4.94 -14.87 -11.49
CA ARG A 145 5.75 -15.16 -10.30
C ARG A 145 6.99 -15.98 -10.64
N ASP A 146 6.84 -17.02 -11.46
CA ASP A 146 7.94 -17.92 -11.83
C ASP A 146 9.07 -17.16 -12.56
N GLU A 147 8.71 -16.18 -13.37
CA GLU A 147 9.66 -15.26 -14.05
C GLU A 147 10.14 -14.09 -13.16
N LYS A 148 9.69 -14.01 -11.90
CA LYS A 148 9.95 -12.90 -10.98
C LYS A 148 9.50 -11.54 -11.54
N PHE A 149 8.52 -11.54 -12.45
CA PHE A 149 7.88 -10.33 -12.95
C PHE A 149 7.02 -9.66 -11.88
N ILE A 150 6.44 -10.45 -10.98
CA ILE A 150 5.80 -9.99 -9.74
C ILE A 150 6.48 -10.64 -8.53
N THR A 151 6.40 -9.98 -7.37
CA THR A 151 6.93 -10.53 -6.11
C THR A 151 6.02 -11.62 -5.52
N PRO A 152 6.49 -12.42 -4.54
CA PRO A 152 5.64 -13.38 -3.84
C PRO A 152 4.42 -12.74 -3.17
N GLU A 153 4.56 -11.56 -2.59
CA GLU A 153 3.47 -10.80 -1.96
C GLU A 153 2.42 -10.39 -3.01
N GLU A 154 2.90 -9.85 -4.14
CA GLU A 154 2.05 -9.49 -5.28
C GLU A 154 1.31 -10.69 -5.87
N PHE A 155 1.96 -11.86 -5.90
CA PHE A 155 1.32 -13.11 -6.27
C PHE A 155 0.18 -13.51 -5.31
N HIS A 156 0.36 -13.33 -4.01
CA HIS A 156 -0.70 -13.57 -3.03
C HIS A 156 -1.86 -12.60 -3.20
N PHE A 157 -1.58 -11.32 -3.43
CA PHE A 157 -2.59 -10.31 -3.71
C PHE A 157 -3.40 -10.62 -4.98
N ALA A 158 -2.72 -10.97 -6.07
CA ALA A 158 -3.37 -11.32 -7.33
C ALA A 158 -4.27 -12.56 -7.18
N ASN A 159 -3.83 -13.56 -6.40
CA ASN A 159 -4.67 -14.72 -6.09
C ASN A 159 -5.87 -14.38 -5.21
N GLY A 160 -5.69 -13.52 -4.21
CA GLY A 160 -6.81 -13.02 -3.40
C GLY A 160 -7.87 -12.33 -4.26
N LEU A 161 -7.46 -11.47 -5.19
CA LEU A 161 -8.37 -10.83 -6.15
C LEU A 161 -9.10 -11.83 -7.05
N ARG A 162 -8.37 -12.83 -7.56
CA ARG A 162 -8.95 -13.93 -8.35
C ARG A 162 -10.02 -14.69 -7.55
N GLU A 163 -9.74 -14.99 -6.29
CA GLU A 163 -10.69 -15.68 -5.41
C GLU A 163 -11.90 -14.80 -5.08
N LEU A 164 -11.71 -13.51 -4.83
CA LEU A 164 -12.80 -12.57 -4.62
C LEU A 164 -13.71 -12.47 -5.84
N ARG A 165 -13.13 -12.41 -7.05
CA ARG A 165 -13.86 -12.42 -8.32
C ARG A 165 -14.65 -13.72 -8.52
N ASN A 166 -14.04 -14.86 -8.20
CA ASN A 166 -14.66 -16.18 -8.43
C ASN A 166 -15.71 -16.54 -7.37
N GLY A 167 -15.51 -16.13 -6.11
CA GLY A 167 -16.43 -16.39 -5.00
C GLY A 167 -17.77 -15.68 -5.15
N ASP A 168 -17.79 -14.54 -5.84
CA ASP A 168 -19.01 -13.74 -6.04
C ASP A 168 -19.89 -14.28 -7.18
N ALA A 169 -19.38 -15.20 -8.01
CA ALA A 169 -20.18 -15.91 -9.01
C ALA A 169 -21.15 -16.94 -8.39
N HIS A 170 -20.98 -17.27 -7.10
CA HIS A 170 -21.74 -18.32 -6.42
C HIS A 170 -22.53 -17.82 -5.18
N ILE A 171 -22.45 -16.53 -4.82
CA ILE A 171 -23.14 -15.97 -3.66
C ILE A 171 -23.79 -14.63 -4.05
N LEU A 172 -25.13 -14.56 -4.02
CA LEU A 172 -25.88 -13.30 -4.10
C LEU A 172 -25.60 -12.48 -2.83
N ASN A 173 -24.92 -11.34 -2.97
CA ASN A 173 -24.54 -10.43 -1.87
C ASN A 173 -23.68 -11.05 -0.75
N PRO A 174 -22.40 -11.37 -1.04
CA PRO A 174 -21.47 -11.76 0.00
C PRO A 174 -21.19 -10.54 0.88
N LYS A 175 -21.60 -10.59 2.15
CA LYS A 175 -21.21 -9.62 3.18
C LYS A 175 -19.71 -9.77 3.50
N LYS A 176 -18.85 -9.34 2.58
CA LYS A 176 -17.41 -9.27 2.82
C LYS A 176 -17.13 -8.13 3.79
N THR A 177 -16.18 -8.33 4.70
CA THR A 177 -15.81 -7.32 5.69
C THR A 177 -15.23 -6.09 4.98
N LYS A 178 -15.58 -4.88 5.44
CA LYS A 178 -15.11 -3.61 4.85
C LYS A 178 -13.59 -3.55 4.67
N MET A 179 -12.87 -4.15 5.61
CA MET A 179 -11.41 -4.25 5.60
C MET A 179 -10.88 -5.10 4.44
N LEU A 180 -11.53 -6.25 4.16
CA LEU A 180 -11.18 -7.11 3.04
C LEU A 180 -11.44 -6.44 1.68
N THR A 181 -12.55 -5.70 1.59
CA THR A 181 -12.89 -4.94 0.39
C THR A 181 -11.86 -3.84 0.12
N SER A 182 -11.49 -3.08 1.16
CA SER A 182 -10.52 -1.98 1.03
C SER A 182 -9.12 -2.48 0.68
N SER A 183 -8.66 -3.56 1.32
CA SER A 183 -7.36 -4.17 0.99
C SER A 183 -7.33 -4.74 -0.42
N ALA A 184 -8.44 -5.33 -0.89
CA ALA A 184 -8.57 -5.79 -2.27
C ALA A 184 -8.44 -4.65 -3.26
N PHE A 185 -9.14 -3.53 -3.05
CA PHE A 185 -9.03 -2.37 -3.94
C PHE A 185 -7.61 -1.80 -3.99
N LEU A 186 -6.97 -1.58 -2.83
CA LEU A 186 -5.59 -1.08 -2.78
C LEU A 186 -4.63 -2.04 -3.50
N SER A 187 -4.76 -3.34 -3.25
CA SER A 187 -3.94 -4.36 -3.89
C SER A 187 -4.13 -4.38 -5.40
N ALA A 188 -5.36 -4.24 -5.89
CA ALA A 188 -5.66 -4.23 -7.31
C ALA A 188 -5.06 -3.00 -8.01
N VAL A 189 -5.21 -1.82 -7.40
CA VAL A 189 -4.66 -0.57 -7.94
C VAL A 189 -3.13 -0.60 -7.97
N ASP A 190 -2.48 -1.06 -6.89
CA ASP A 190 -1.01 -1.20 -6.85
C ASP A 190 -0.50 -2.18 -7.91
N LEU A 191 -1.17 -3.33 -8.07
CA LEU A 191 -0.82 -4.31 -9.10
C LEU A 191 -0.97 -3.73 -10.51
N ILE A 192 -2.05 -3.02 -10.81
CA ILE A 192 -2.24 -2.39 -12.12
C ILE A 192 -1.14 -1.37 -12.38
N LEU A 193 -0.82 -0.51 -11.41
CA LEU A 193 0.26 0.48 -11.51
C LEU A 193 1.61 -0.18 -11.81
N LYS A 194 1.95 -1.26 -11.10
CA LYS A 194 3.24 -1.91 -11.26
C LYS A 194 3.36 -2.71 -12.55
N ILE A 195 2.34 -3.50 -12.87
CA ILE A 195 2.33 -4.32 -14.09
C ILE A 195 2.41 -3.39 -15.30
N SER A 196 1.58 -2.35 -15.34
CA SER A 196 1.56 -1.41 -16.46
C SER A 196 2.85 -0.62 -16.62
N ALA A 197 3.47 -0.16 -15.53
CA ALA A 197 4.79 0.45 -15.60
C ALA A 197 5.83 -0.47 -16.26
N LYS A 198 5.74 -1.78 -16.03
CA LYS A 198 6.65 -2.78 -16.61
C LYS A 198 6.27 -3.22 -18.03
N VAL A 199 4.99 -3.21 -18.38
CA VAL A 199 4.49 -3.63 -19.72
C VAL A 199 4.58 -2.47 -20.72
N LEU A 200 4.06 -1.31 -20.35
CA LEU A 200 3.93 -0.14 -21.22
C LEU A 200 5.12 0.82 -21.10
N GLY A 201 6.08 0.54 -20.22
CA GLY A 201 7.24 1.41 -19.98
C GLY A 201 6.88 2.72 -19.26
N LEU A 202 5.76 2.77 -18.53
CA LEU A 202 5.29 3.95 -17.79
C LEU A 202 6.14 4.21 -16.53
N ARG A 203 7.43 4.52 -16.70
CA ARG A 203 8.25 5.32 -15.77
C ARG A 203 9.35 6.07 -16.52
N LYS A 204 9.06 7.33 -16.85
CA LYS A 204 9.95 8.48 -16.58
C LYS A 204 9.09 9.70 -16.26
N THR A 205 8.64 9.82 -15.01
CA THR A 205 8.54 11.06 -14.21
C THR A 205 7.65 10.79 -13.00
N ALA A 206 8.25 10.47 -11.86
CA ALA A 206 7.72 10.90 -10.57
C ALA A 206 8.75 11.87 -10.01
N PRO A 207 8.39 13.09 -9.56
CA PRO A 207 9.32 13.94 -8.86
C PRO A 207 9.67 13.26 -7.54
N THR A 208 10.97 13.14 -7.29
CA THR A 208 11.54 12.94 -5.97
C THR A 208 11.01 14.03 -5.05
N TYR A 209 10.34 13.62 -3.96
CA TYR A 209 10.22 14.41 -2.75
C TYR A 209 11.21 13.87 -1.73
#